data_AF-A0A5B1M2E8-F1
#
_entry.id   AF-A0A5B1M2E8-F1
#
_cell.length_a   1.000
_cell.length_b   1.000
_cell.length_c   1.000
_cell.angle_alpha   90.00
_cell.angle_beta   90.00
_cell.angle_gamma   90.00
#
_symmetry.space_group_name_H-M   'P 1'
#
loop_
_entity.id
_entity.type
_entity.pdbx_description
1 polymer ?
#
loop_
_entity_poly.entity_id
_entity_poly.type
_entity_poly.pdbx_seq_one_letter_code
_entity_poly.pdbx_strand_id
1 'polypeptide(L)' 'MSYERFLAAAQRVLDGDESVQAAKDLAGVAREDYPGDERFDELLEVLARYTPEEGSPNAVAEEVRTVIRETNARVM' A
#
# COMPACT_ATOMS: atom_id res chain seq x y z
N MET A 1 4.30 13.40 -12.31
CA MET A 1 2.92 12.85 -12.23
C MET A 1 2.86 11.49 -11.52
N SER A 2 3.81 11.15 -10.63
CA SER A 2 3.84 9.80 -10.04
C SER A 2 3.35 9.74 -8.58
N TYR A 3 3.56 10.81 -7.81
CA TYR A 3 3.12 10.85 -6.41
C TYR A 3 1.59 10.95 -6.24
N GLU A 4 0.89 11.70 -7.10
CA GLU A 4 -0.58 11.82 -7.02
C GLU A 4 -1.29 10.49 -7.30
N ARG A 5 -0.78 9.69 -8.25
CA ARG A 5 -1.33 8.35 -8.55
C ARG A 5 -1.11 7.40 -7.38
N PHE A 6 0.09 7.45 -6.79
CA PHE A 6 0.40 6.68 -5.59
C PHE A 6 -0.51 7.08 -4.42
N LEU A 7 -0.66 8.38 -4.17
CA LEU A 7 -1.49 8.92 -3.10
C LEU A 7 -2.96 8.50 -3.28
N ALA A 8 -3.50 8.55 -4.50
CA ALA A 8 -4.86 8.13 -4.78
C ALA A 8 -5.09 6.64 -4.51
N ALA A 9 -4.14 5.78 -4.89
CA ALA A 9 -4.23 4.35 -4.60
C ALA A 9 -4.08 4.05 -3.10
N ALA A 10 -3.16 4.76 -2.43
CA ALA A 10 -2.93 4.65 -0.99
C ALA A 10 -4.16 5.10 -0.19
N GLN A 11 -4.79 6.22 -0.59
CA GLN A 11 -5.97 6.76 0.07
C GLN A 11 -7.12 5.76 0.06
N ARG A 12 -7.29 5.00 -1.02
CA ARG A 12 -8.31 3.96 -1.13
C ARG A 12 -8.19 2.90 -0.02
N VAL A 13 -6.96 2.43 0.23
CA VAL A 13 -6.66 1.46 1.29
C VAL A 13 -6.81 2.10 2.68
N LEU A 14 -6.42 3.38 2.82
CA LEU A 14 -6.59 4.15 4.06
C LEU A 14 -8.06 4.41 4.40
N ASP A 15 -8.93 4.57 3.40
CA ASP A 15 -10.37 4.77 3.54
C ASP A 15 -11.12 3.48 3.93
N GLY A 16 -10.41 2.35 4.04
CA GLY A 16 -10.96 1.07 4.47
C GLY A 16 -11.34 0.13 3.33
N ASP A 17 -10.89 0.38 2.10
CA ASP A 17 -10.97 -0.61 1.03
C ASP A 17 -9.95 -1.73 1.29
N GLU A 18 -10.37 -2.72 2.05
CA GLU A 18 -9.60 -3.91 2.44
C GLU A 18 -9.64 -5.00 1.35
N SER A 19 -10.01 -4.65 0.12
CA SER A 19 -10.00 -5.60 -0.98
C SER A 19 -8.56 -5.93 -1.43
N VAL A 20 -8.36 -7.19 -1.83
CA VAL A 20 -7.13 -7.61 -2.52
C VAL A 20 -6.83 -6.72 -3.72
N GLN A 21 -7.87 -6.23 -4.39
CA GLN A 21 -7.72 -5.40 -5.58
C GLN A 21 -7.10 -4.04 -5.23
N ALA A 22 -7.55 -3.38 -4.16
CA ALA A 22 -6.98 -2.11 -3.73
C ALA A 22 -5.49 -2.25 -3.37
N ALA A 23 -5.12 -3.33 -2.66
CA ALA A 23 -3.73 -3.64 -2.35
C ALA A 23 -2.88 -3.90 -3.61
N LYS A 24 -3.42 -4.64 -4.59
CA LYS A 24 -2.75 -4.89 -5.88
C LYS A 24 -2.57 -3.62 -6.70
N ASP A 25 -3.58 -2.76 -6.74
CA ASP A 25 -3.53 -1.49 -7.46
C ASP A 25 -2.43 -0.58 -6.88
N LEU A 26 -2.36 -0.48 -5.55
CA LEU A 26 -1.31 0.27 -4.85
C LEU A 26 0.09 -0.30 -5.14
N ALA A 27 0.26 -1.62 -5.05
CA ALA A 27 1.53 -2.28 -5.36
C ALA A 27 1.94 -2.11 -6.83
N GLY A 28 0.96 -2.12 -7.75
CA GLY A 28 1.17 -1.87 -9.17
C GLY A 28 1.71 -0.47 -9.41
N VAL A 29 1.06 0.55 -8.84
CA VAL A 29 1.52 1.94 -8.94
C VAL A 29 2.91 2.10 -8.36
N ALA A 30 3.19 1.57 -7.16
CA ALA A 30 4.51 1.65 -6.55
C ALA A 30 5.62 1.05 -7.44
N ARG A 31 5.37 -0.10 -8.09
CA ARG A 31 6.35 -0.73 -9.00
C ARG A 31 6.54 0.00 -10.32
N GLU A 32 5.46 0.53 -10.89
CA GLU A 32 5.50 1.26 -12.16
C GLU A 32 6.18 2.62 -12.01
N ASP A 33 5.82 3.34 -10.95
CA ASP A 33 6.18 4.74 -10.77
C ASP A 33 7.49 4.92 -9.98
N TYR A 34 7.89 3.93 -9.18
CA TYR A 34 9.08 3.95 -8.32
C TYR A 34 9.92 2.65 -8.44
N PRO A 35 10.38 2.29 -9.64
CA PRO A 35 11.13 1.05 -9.83
C PRO A 35 12.49 1.11 -9.12
N GLY A 36 12.71 0.18 -8.17
CA GLY A 36 13.96 0.06 -7.42
C GLY A 36 14.17 1.13 -6.35
N ASP A 37 13.12 1.83 -5.94
CA ASP A 37 13.17 2.78 -4.84
C ASP A 37 12.95 2.06 -3.50
N GLU A 38 14.03 1.94 -2.73
CA GLU A 38 14.07 1.23 -1.44
C GLU A 38 13.02 1.73 -0.43
N ARG A 39 12.55 2.98 -0.58
CA ARG A 39 11.50 3.54 0.29
C ARG A 39 10.16 2.82 0.17
N PHE A 40 9.95 2.11 -0.94
CA PHE A 40 8.73 1.36 -1.23
C PHE A 40 8.89 -0.15 -1.04
N ASP A 41 10.09 -0.66 -0.78
CA ASP A 41 10.34 -2.09 -0.63
C ASP A 41 9.53 -2.70 0.53
N GLU A 42 9.53 -2.02 1.67
CA GLU A 42 8.76 -2.40 2.86
C GLU A 42 7.25 -2.44 2.56
N LEU A 43 6.75 -1.43 1.84
CA LEU A 43 5.34 -1.38 1.41
C LEU A 43 5.01 -2.53 0.47
N LEU A 44 5.86 -2.80 -0.52
CA LEU A 44 5.64 -3.88 -1.48
C LEU A 44 5.69 -5.25 -0.82
N GLU A 45 6.54 -5.43 0.19
CA GLU A 45 6.64 -6.67 0.96
C GLU A 45 5.37 -6.90 1.78
N VAL A 46 4.87 -5.89 2.48
CA VAL A 46 3.65 -5.98 3.28
C VAL A 46 2.42 -6.21 2.40
N LEU A 47 2.32 -5.51 1.27
CA LEU A 47 1.23 -5.72 0.30
C LEU A 47 1.29 -7.11 -0.35
N ALA A 48 2.48 -7.70 -0.54
CA ALA A 48 2.61 -9.06 -1.06
C ALA A 48 2.14 -10.12 -0.05
N ARG A 49 2.27 -9.84 1.26
CA ARG A 49 1.77 -10.67 2.36
C ARG A 49 0.29 -10.44 2.67
N TYR A 50 -0.33 -9.42 2.06
CA TYR A 50 -1.72 -9.07 2.29
C TYR A 50 -2.66 -10.10 1.66
N THR A 51 -3.17 -11.01 2.49
CA THR A 51 -4.23 -11.97 2.14
C THR A 51 -5.43 -11.72 3.04
N PRO A 52 -6.44 -10.97 2.58
CA PRO A 52 -7.71 -10.82 3.28
C PRO A 52 -8.52 -12.11 3.08
N GLU A 53 -8.06 -13.23 3.65
CA GLU A 53 -8.90 -14.42 3.72
C GLU A 53 -10.06 -14.16 4.68
N GLU A 54 -11.23 -14.67 4.29
CA GLU A 54 -12.52 -14.45 4.96
C GLU A 54 -12.44 -14.63 6.48
N GLY A 55 -12.45 -13.52 7.23
CA GLY A 55 -12.92 -13.52 8.62
C GLY A 55 -11.93 -13.31 9.76
N SER A 56 -10.68 -12.85 9.57
CA SER A 56 -9.87 -12.34 10.70
C SER A 56 -8.57 -11.62 10.28
N PRO A 57 -8.03 -10.68 11.06
CA PRO A 57 -8.63 -9.48 11.62
C PRO A 57 -7.84 -8.23 11.20
N ASN A 58 -8.38 -7.04 11.48
CA ASN A 58 -7.79 -5.70 11.33
C ASN A 58 -6.26 -5.52 11.47
N ALA A 59 -5.51 -6.43 12.09
CA ALA A 59 -4.07 -6.28 12.33
C ALA A 59 -3.23 -6.11 11.05
N VAL A 60 -3.47 -6.93 10.01
CA VAL A 60 -2.72 -6.81 8.74
C VAL A 60 -3.15 -5.54 7.99
N ALA A 61 -4.42 -5.16 8.09
CA ALA A 61 -4.91 -3.89 7.53
C ALA A 61 -4.28 -2.68 8.24
N GLU A 62 -4.13 -2.72 9.57
CA GLU A 62 -3.48 -1.67 10.34
C GLU A 62 -1.96 -1.59 10.07
N GLU A 63 -1.29 -2.73 9.87
CA GLU A 63 0.13 -2.77 9.44
C GLU A 63 0.29 -2.12 8.06
N VAL A 64 -0.55 -2.50 7.08
CA VAL A 64 -0.58 -1.87 5.74
C VAL A 64 -0.79 -0.36 5.85
N ARG A 65 -1.79 0.10 6.62
CA ARG A 65 -2.07 1.53 6.82
C ARG A 65 -0.91 2.27 7.47
N THR A 66 -0.23 1.64 8.42
CA THR A 66 0.95 2.21 9.09
C THR A 66 2.09 2.39 8.11
N VAL A 67 2.43 1.35 7.36
CA VAL A 67 3.52 1.40 6.37
C VAL A 67 3.20 2.41 5.26
N ILE A 68 1.95 2.49 4.79
CA ILE A 68 1.54 3.52 3.82
C ILE A 68 1.81 4.93 4.36
N ARG A 69 1.48 5.21 5.63
CA ARG A 69 1.71 6.52 6.25
C ARG A 69 3.20 6.83 6.37
N GLU A 70 4.01 5.84 6.76
CA GLU A 70 5.46 6.01 6.85
C GLU A 70 6.10 6.24 5.48
N THR A 71 5.74 5.46 4.46
CA THR A 71 6.20 5.67 3.09
C THR A 71 5.83 7.07 2.60
N ASN A 72 4.60 7.53 2.85
CA ASN A 72 4.19 8.90 2.51
C ASN A 72 5.06 9.97 3.20
N ALA A 73 5.41 9.78 4.47
CA ALA A 73 6.27 10.70 5.21
C ALA A 73 7.73 10.69 4.74
N ARG A 74 8.22 9.57 4.18
CA ARG A 74 9.58 9.42 3.61
C ARG A 74 9.70 9.98 2.18
N VAL A 75 8.57 10.15 1.49
CA VAL A 75 8.51 10.60 0.09
C VAL A 75 8.21 12.10 -0.04
N MET A 76 7.53 12.70 0.95
CA MET A 76 7.42 14.17 1.13
C MET A 76 8.74 14.79 1.59
#